data_AF-A0A6A6MF39-F1
#
_entry.id   AF-A0A6A6MF39-F1
#
_cell.length_a   1.000
_cell.length_b   1.000
_cell.length_c   1.000
_cell.angle_alpha   90.00
_cell.angle_beta   90.00
_cell.angle_gamma   90.00
#
_symmetry.space_group_name_H-M   'P 1'
#
loop_
_entity.id
_entity.type
_entity.pdbx_description
1 polymer ?
#
loop_
_entity_poly.entity_id
_entity_poly.type
_entity_poly.pdbx_seq_one_letter_code
_entity_poly.pdbx_strand_id
1 'polypeptide(L)'
;MNLTQIQIYRCPKFTGSEGPIPASEPAHAIAATIREAFHRRETGEAKVILMAMYGHGHFDLISYQNYLKGNMVDLSFAEEKIQASLAKVPQIMA
;
A
#
# COMPACT_ATOMS: atom_id res chain seq x y z
N MET A 1 7.47 3.68 -6.03
CA MET A 1 6.22 4.49 -6.09
C MET A 1 5.76 4.67 -4.66
N ASN A 2 5.71 5.90 -4.13
CA ASN A 2 5.32 6.14 -2.74
C ASN A 2 3.80 6.32 -2.68
N LEU A 3 3.10 5.27 -2.24
CA LEU A 3 1.66 5.31 -2.01
C LEU A 3 1.41 5.68 -0.55
N THR A 4 0.45 6.55 -0.32
CA THR A 4 0.04 6.84 1.05
C THR A 4 -0.85 5.72 1.60
N GLN A 5 -1.04 5.67 2.92
CA GLN A 5 -1.85 4.64 3.56
C GLN A 5 -3.30 4.70 3.07
N ILE A 6 -3.86 5.90 2.93
CA ILE A 6 -5.21 6.07 2.36
C ILE A 6 -5.27 5.57 0.92
N GLN A 7 -4.20 5.74 0.13
CA GLN A 7 -4.18 5.30 -1.26
C GLN A 7 -4.17 3.77 -1.40
N ILE A 8 -3.42 3.05 -0.57
CA ILE A 8 -3.38 1.57 -0.60
C ILE A 8 -4.67 0.95 -0.06
N TYR A 9 -5.30 1.57 0.95
CA TYR A 9 -6.56 1.12 1.52
C TYR A 9 -7.78 1.42 0.63
N ARG A 10 -7.59 1.81 -0.64
CA ARG A 10 -8.62 1.72 -1.68
C ARG A 10 -8.90 0.27 -2.14
N CYS A 11 -8.12 -0.71 -1.64
CA CYS A 11 -8.30 -2.14 -1.88
C CYS A 11 -9.65 -2.78 -1.51
N PRO A 12 -10.55 -2.23 -0.66
CA PRO A 12 -11.85 -2.84 -0.42
C PRO A 12 -12.68 -3.10 -1.69
N LYS A 13 -12.44 -2.33 -2.76
CA LYS A 13 -13.01 -2.63 -4.09
C LYS A 13 -12.49 -3.96 -4.65
N PHE A 14 -11.19 -4.22 -4.53
CA PHE A 14 -10.57 -5.49 -4.93
C PHE A 14 -11.15 -6.65 -4.11
N THR A 15 -11.24 -6.52 -2.79
CA THR A 15 -11.85 -7.55 -1.94
C THR A 15 -13.31 -7.79 -2.31
N GLY A 16 -14.08 -6.74 -2.62
CA GLY A 16 -15.47 -6.88 -3.06
C GLY A 16 -15.64 -7.53 -4.44
N SER A 17 -14.67 -7.38 -5.34
CA SER A 17 -14.71 -7.94 -6.70
C SER A 17 -14.12 -9.36 -6.77
N GLU A 18 -13.01 -9.60 -6.08
CA GLU A 18 -12.20 -10.82 -6.22
C GLU A 18 -12.37 -11.78 -5.04
N GLY A 19 -12.71 -11.28 -3.85
CA GLY A 19 -12.92 -12.06 -2.62
C GLY A 19 -11.81 -11.97 -1.55
N PRO A 20 -10.51 -12.09 -1.88
CA PRO A 20 -9.44 -12.03 -0.88
C PRO A 20 -9.38 -10.72 -0.10
N ILE A 21 -9.10 -10.81 1.20
CA ILE A 21 -8.77 -9.67 2.06
C ILE A 21 -7.24 -9.56 2.11
N PRO A 22 -6.61 -8.62 1.39
CA PRO A 22 -5.16 -8.50 1.38
C PRO A 22 -4.65 -7.88 2.69
N ALA A 23 -3.43 -8.23 3.10
CA ALA A 23 -2.74 -7.48 4.15
C ALA A 23 -2.40 -6.05 3.69
N SER A 24 -1.94 -5.21 4.61
CA SER A 24 -1.57 -3.82 4.29
C SER A 24 -0.41 -3.70 3.28
N GLU A 25 0.53 -4.65 3.32
CA GLU A 25 1.71 -4.72 2.48
C GLU A 25 1.37 -5.07 1.02
N PRO A 26 0.66 -6.18 0.70
CA PRO A 26 0.24 -6.49 -0.67
C PRO A 26 -0.79 -5.50 -1.23
N ALA A 27 -1.47 -4.70 -0.39
CA ALA A 27 -2.34 -3.63 -0.87
C ALA A 27 -1.59 -2.59 -1.72
N HIS A 28 -0.28 -2.41 -1.50
CA HIS A 28 0.58 -1.61 -2.36
C HIS A 28 0.70 -2.19 -3.77
N ALA A 29 0.89 -3.51 -3.88
CA ALA A 29 1.02 -4.21 -5.16
C ALA A 29 -0.30 -4.18 -5.93
N ILE A 30 -1.44 -4.33 -5.24
CA ILE A 30 -2.77 -4.22 -5.84
C ILE A 30 -3.00 -2.82 -6.39
N ALA A 31 -2.71 -1.77 -5.59
CA ALA A 31 -2.88 -0.40 -6.03
C ALA A 31 -1.98 -0.06 -7.25
N ALA A 32 -0.74 -0.55 -7.28
CA ALA A 32 0.14 -0.40 -8.44
C ALA A 32 -0.41 -1.13 -9.67
N THR A 33 -0.90 -2.36 -9.49
CA THR A 33 -1.49 -3.19 -10.56
C THR A 33 -2.72 -2.53 -11.18
N ILE A 34 -3.60 -1.95 -10.36
CA ILE A 34 -4.79 -1.23 -10.84
C ILE A 34 -4.38 0.01 -11.66
N ARG A 35 -3.38 0.78 -11.20
CA ARG A 35 -2.87 1.94 -11.94
C ARG A 35 -2.29 1.53 -13.29
N GLU A 36 -1.51 0.45 -13.30
CA GLU A 36 -0.93 -0.09 -14.52
C GLU A 36 -2.01 -0.56 -15.50
N ALA A 37 -3.04 -1.25 -15.01
CA ALA A 37 -4.17 -1.68 -15.83
C ALA A 37 -4.91 -0.49 -16.48
N PHE A 38 -5.10 0.62 -15.74
CA PHE A 38 -5.69 1.84 -16.31
C PHE A 38 -4.78 2.47 -17.38
N HIS A 39 -3.48 2.54 -17.13
CA HIS A 39 -2.52 3.07 -18.10
C HIS A 39 -2.50 2.25 -19.40
N ARG A 40 -2.54 0.91 -19.31
CA ARG A 40 -2.64 0.03 -20.49
C ARG A 40 -3.93 0.20 -21.26
N ARG A 41 -5.04 0.41 -20.56
CA ARG A 41 -6.33 0.74 -21.19
C ARG A 41 -6.26 2.07 -21.96
N GLU A 42 -5.63 3.09 -21.39
CA GLU A 42 -5.49 4.41 -22.02
C GLU A 42 -4.55 4.40 -23.23
N THR A 43 -3.48 3.60 -23.17
CA THR A 43 -2.50 3.46 -24.26
C THR A 43 -2.93 2.47 -25.35
N GLY A 44 -3.93 1.61 -25.07
CA GLY A 44 -4.42 0.59 -25.99
C GLY A 44 -3.50 -0.63 -26.12
N GLU A 45 -2.46 -0.76 -25.29
CA GLU A 45 -1.51 -1.87 -25.35
C GLU A 45 -1.92 -3.01 -24.40
N ALA A 46 -2.30 -4.15 -24.96
CA ALA A 46 -2.62 -5.33 -24.16
C ALA A 46 -1.35 -5.93 -23.53
N LYS A 47 -1.40 -6.15 -22.20
CA LYS A 47 -0.32 -6.77 -21.43
C LYS A 47 -0.85 -7.69 -20.34
N VAL A 48 -0.06 -8.71 -20.03
CA VAL A 48 -0.24 -9.52 -18.84
C VAL A 48 0.49 -8.84 -17.68
N ILE A 49 -0.23 -8.59 -16.59
CA ILE A 49 0.35 -8.04 -15.35
C ILE A 49 0.36 -9.17 -14.32
N LEU A 50 1.55 -9.54 -13.86
CA LEU A 50 1.72 -10.45 -12.74
C LEU A 50 1.91 -9.63 -11.46
N MET A 51 1.07 -9.91 -10.46
CA MET A 51 1.13 -9.28 -9.15
C MET A 51 1.37 -10.35 -8.09
N ALA A 52 2.34 -10.12 -7.20
CA ALA A 52 2.52 -10.94 -6.02
C ALA A 52 1.46 -10.59 -4.96
N MET A 53 0.55 -11.51 -4.70
CA MET A 53 -0.34 -11.47 -3.53
C MET A 53 0.31 -12.31 -2.44
N TYR A 54 0.74 -11.65 -1.36
CA TYR A 54 1.33 -12.31 -0.20
C TYR A 54 0.67 -11.78 1.08
N GLY A 55 0.40 -12.66 2.03
CA GLY A 55 -0.23 -12.29 3.29
C GLY A 55 -1.73 -11.99 3.18
N HIS A 56 -2.44 -12.10 4.31
CA HIS A 56 -3.88 -11.89 4.41
C HIS A 56 -4.21 -10.81 5.44
N GLY A 57 -5.29 -10.07 5.20
CA GLY A 57 -5.70 -8.92 6.01
C GLY A 57 -6.55 -9.26 7.23
N HIS A 58 -6.68 -10.54 7.63
CA HIS A 58 -7.48 -10.93 8.79
C HIS A 58 -7.05 -10.24 10.10
N PHE A 59 -5.77 -9.90 10.23
CA PHE A 59 -5.25 -9.15 11.37
C PHE A 59 -5.25 -7.62 11.14
N ASP A 60 -5.52 -7.19 9.91
CA ASP A 60 -5.60 -5.78 9.51
C ASP A 60 -7.05 -5.24 9.51
N LEU A 61 -8.04 -6.04 9.97
CA LEU A 61 -9.46 -5.67 9.92
C LEU A 61 -9.78 -4.35 10.65
N ILE A 62 -9.04 -4.05 11.73
CA ILE A 62 -9.18 -2.77 12.45
C ILE A 62 -8.77 -1.60 11.54
N SER A 63 -7.68 -1.74 10.78
CA SER A 63 -7.21 -0.75 9.83
C SER A 63 -8.21 -0.56 8.69
N TYR A 64 -8.77 -1.65 8.15
CA TYR A 64 -9.85 -1.59 7.17
C TYR A 64 -11.09 -0.87 7.71
N GLN A 65 -11.50 -1.19 8.95
CA GLN A 65 -12.63 -0.54 9.59
C GLN A 65 -12.38 0.97 9.77
N ASN A 66 -11.18 1.36 10.19
CA ASN A 66 -10.80 2.76 10.34
C ASN A 66 -10.82 3.52 9.01
N TYR A 67 -10.34 2.89 7.93
CA TYR A 67 -10.45 3.45 6.57
C TYR A 67 -11.91 3.63 6.15
N LEU A 68 -12.74 2.60 6.29
CA LEU A 68 -14.15 2.63 5.89
C LEU A 68 -14.97 3.66 6.68
N LYS A 69 -14.60 3.95 7.92
CA LYS A 69 -15.19 5.02 8.75
C LYS A 69 -14.67 6.42 8.41
N GLY A 70 -13.67 6.54 7.52
CA GLY A 70 -13.03 7.82 7.19
C GLY A 70 -12.07 8.35 8.27
N ASN A 71 -11.66 7.50 9.22
CA ASN A 71 -10.79 7.88 10.34
C ASN A 71 -9.30 7.70 10.04
N MET A 72 -8.95 7.09 8.90
CA MET A 72 -7.56 6.86 8.52
C MET A 72 -6.90 8.17 8.12
N VAL A 73 -5.71 8.40 8.66
CA VAL A 73 -4.88 9.58 8.36
C VAL A 73 -3.56 9.13 7.77
N ASP A 74 -3.11 9.86 6.75
CA ASP A 74 -1.75 9.68 6.24
C ASP A 74 -0.77 10.31 7.22
N LEU A 75 0.01 9.48 7.89
CA LEU A 75 1.05 9.94 8.80
C LEU A 75 2.27 10.36 8.00
N SER A 76 2.76 11.57 8.24
CA SER A 76 4.10 12.00 7.83
C SER A 76 5.02 12.02 9.05
N PHE A 77 6.29 11.69 8.82
CA PHE A 77 7.34 11.87 9.82
C PHE A 77 8.15 13.11 9.47
N ALA A 78 8.41 13.96 10.46
CA ALA A 78 9.27 15.12 10.29
C ALA A 78 10.70 14.67 9.98
N GLU A 79 11.30 15.21 8.92
CA GLU A 79 12.64 14.85 8.46
C GLU A 79 13.68 15.05 9.57
N GLU A 80 13.53 16.10 10.36
CA GLU A 80 14.41 16.42 11.49
C GLU A 80 14.42 15.30 12.53
N LYS A 81 13.27 14.66 12.78
CA LYS A 81 13.16 13.53 13.72
C LYS A 81 13.76 12.25 13.14
N ILE A 82 13.67 12.06 11.83
CA ILE A 82 14.31 10.94 11.13
C ILE A 82 15.83 11.09 11.28
N GLN A 83 16.38 12.25 10.92
CA GLN A 83 17.82 12.52 11.00
C GLN A 83 18.35 12.41 12.44
N ALA A 84 17.62 12.96 13.42
CA ALA A 84 17.98 12.85 14.83
C ALA A 84 17.99 11.39 15.34
N SER A 85 17.15 10.53 14.77
CA SER A 85 17.11 9.09 15.11
C SER A 85 18.24 8.33 14.41
N LEU A 86 18.49 8.61 13.13
CA LEU A 86 19.57 8.01 12.35
C LEU A 86 20.96 8.34 12.92
N ALA A 87 21.15 9.56 13.44
CA ALA A 87 22.40 9.97 14.08
C ALA A 87 22.76 9.12 15.32
N LYS A 88 21.79 8.41 15.92
CA LYS A 88 22.01 7.52 17.07
C LYS A 88 22.37 6.10 16.66
N VAL A 89 22.24 5.75 15.38
CA VAL A 89 22.56 4.41 14.88
C VAL A 89 24.08 4.25 14.87
N PRO A 90 24.65 3.25 15.58
CA PRO A 90 26.09 3.01 15.60
C PRO A 90 26.62 2.80 14.17
N GLN A 91 27.66 3.54 13.81
CA GLN A 91 28.35 3.33 12.54
C GLN A 91 29.33 2.16 12.72
N ILE A 92 29.06 1.05 12.04
CA ILE A 92 29.98 -0.09 12.00
C ILE A 92 30.84 0.12 10.75
N MET A 93 32.16 0.25 10.92
CA MET A 93 33.08 0.25 9.78
C MET A 93 33.11 -1.17 9.20
N ALA A 94 32.87 -1.28 7.90
CA ALA A 94 33.06 -2.51 7.13
C ALA A 94 34.55 -2.81 6.93
#